data_AF-A0A9D6PEE9-F1
#
_entry.id   AF-A0A9D6PEE9-F1
#
_cell.length_a   1.000
_cell.length_b   1.000
_cell.length_c   1.000
_cell.angle_alpha   90.00
_cell.angle_beta   90.00
_cell.angle_gamma   90.00
#
_symmetry.space_group_name_H-M   'P 1'
#
loop_
_entity.id
_entity.type
_entity.pdbx_description
1 polymer ?
#
loop_
_entity_poly.entity_id
_entity_poly.type
_entity_poly.pdbx_seq_one_letter_code
_entity_poly.pdbx_strand_id
1 'polypeptide(L)'
;MPSSVLAIDQGTTSSRAVVFDAAYGVKAVAQREFKQHFPASGWVEHDPQEIWRTVVATVGEALAKAGVSTADVAAIGITNQRETTVVWDRDSG
;
A
#
# COMPACT_ATOMS: atom_id res chain seq x y z
N MET A 1 -2.12 2.71 24.70
CA MET A 1 -0.92 3.22 23.99
C MET A 1 -0.91 2.61 22.61
N PRO A 2 -0.50 3.34 21.55
CA PRO A 2 -0.41 2.75 20.23
C PRO A 2 0.56 1.57 20.25
N SER A 3 0.13 0.43 19.70
CA SER A 3 0.81 -0.86 19.86
C SER A 3 0.92 -1.65 18.55
N SER A 4 0.60 -1.02 17.42
CA SER A 4 0.65 -1.64 16.11
C SER A 4 1.45 -0.82 15.11
N VAL A 5 2.13 -1.51 14.20
CA VAL A 5 2.83 -0.91 13.06
C VAL A 5 2.14 -1.34 11.78
N LEU A 6 1.84 -0.39 10.89
CA LEU A 6 1.30 -0.67 9.56
C LEU A 6 2.45 -0.64 8.55
N ALA A 7 2.63 -1.71 7.77
CA ALA A 7 3.52 -1.70 6.62
C ALA A 7 2.70 -1.66 5.33
N ILE A 8 3.05 -0.74 4.43
CA ILE A 8 2.53 -0.66 3.06
C ILE A 8 3.64 -1.16 2.14
N ASP A 9 3.33 -2.18 1.36
CA ASP A 9 4.19 -2.78 0.35
C ASP A 9 3.55 -2.60 -1.02
N GLN A 10 3.98 -1.56 -1.73
CA GLN A 10 3.51 -1.24 -3.08
C GLN A 10 4.38 -2.00 -4.10
N GLY A 11 3.96 -3.22 -4.45
CA GLY A 11 4.66 -4.06 -5.42
C GLY A 11 4.31 -3.71 -6.86
N THR A 12 4.92 -4.43 -7.81
CA THR A 12 4.72 -4.18 -9.25
C THR A 12 3.36 -4.65 -9.76
N THR A 13 2.80 -5.71 -9.19
CA THR A 13 1.51 -6.28 -9.62
C THR A 13 0.38 -6.10 -8.61
N SER A 14 0.71 -5.75 -7.37
CA SER A 14 -0.27 -5.59 -6.29
C SER A 14 0.22 -4.64 -5.21
N SER A 15 -0.72 -4.00 -4.54
CA SER A 15 -0.49 -3.27 -3.28
C SER A 15 -0.84 -4.19 -2.12
N ARG A 16 -0.04 -4.18 -1.06
CA ARG A 16 -0.26 -4.96 0.17
C ARG A 16 -0.15 -4.07 1.39
N ALA A 17 -1.01 -4.32 2.38
CA ALA A 17 -0.93 -3.73 3.70
C ALA A 17 -0.83 -4.83 4.76
N VAL A 18 0.08 -4.68 5.71
CA VAL A 18 0.33 -5.63 6.80
C VAL A 18 0.27 -4.90 8.13
N VAL A 19 -0.51 -5.40 9.07
CA VAL A 19 -0.57 -4.86 10.44
C VAL A 19 0.22 -5.78 11.36
N PHE A 20 1.20 -5.22 12.07
CA PHE A 20 1.99 -5.91 13.09
C PHE A 20 1.55 -5.50 14.49
N ASP A 21 1.66 -6.41 15.45
CA ASP A 21 1.53 -6.11 16.88
C ASP A 21 2.87 -5.64 17.50
N ALA A 22 2.85 -5.34 18.80
CA ALA A 22 4.02 -4.85 19.55
C ALA A 22 5.15 -5.89 19.69
N ALA A 23 4.86 -7.18 19.47
CA ALA A 23 5.85 -8.26 19.40
C ALA A 23 6.31 -8.54 17.96
N TYR A 24 5.92 -7.68 17.00
CA TYR A 24 6.16 -7.83 15.57
C TYR A 24 5.50 -9.08 14.95
N GLY A 25 4.46 -9.62 15.58
CA GLY A 25 3.59 -10.64 15.01
C GLY A 25 2.63 -10.05 13.97
N VAL A 26 2.35 -10.80 12.90
CA VAL A 26 1.39 -10.37 11.86
C VAL A 26 -0.04 -10.54 12.37
N LYS A 27 -0.77 -9.44 12.55
CA LYS A 27 -2.20 -9.44 12.91
C LYS A 27 -3.11 -9.62 11.71
N ALA A 28 -2.79 -8.97 10.60
CA ALA A 28 -3.59 -9.06 9.37
C ALA A 28 -2.79 -8.67 8.14
N VAL A 29 -3.25 -9.19 6.99
CA VAL A 29 -2.77 -8.83 5.66
C VAL A 29 -3.96 -8.55 4.75
N ALA A 30 -3.83 -7.54 3.91
CA ALA A 30 -4.71 -7.31 2.77
C ALA A 30 -3.87 -7.05 1.52
N GLN A 31 -4.35 -7.50 0.37
CA GLN A 31 -3.65 -7.37 -0.90
C GLN A 31 -4.65 -7.15 -2.03
N ARG A 32 -4.31 -6.29 -2.98
CA ARG A 32 -5.10 -6.06 -4.20
C ARG A 32 -4.18 -5.89 -5.39
N GLU A 33 -4.50 -6.61 -6.46
CA GLU A 33 -3.86 -6.42 -7.76
C GLU A 33 -4.35 -5.13 -8.43
N PHE A 34 -3.52 -4.59 -9.31
CA PHE A 34 -3.86 -3.47 -10.19
C PHE A 34 -3.37 -3.74 -11.61
N LYS A 35 -3.97 -3.06 -12.57
CA LYS A 35 -3.74 -3.33 -13.99
C LYS A 35 -2.32 -2.97 -14.43
N GLN A 36 -1.78 -3.82 -15.30
CA GLN A 36 -0.56 -3.55 -16.05
C GLN A 36 -0.94 -3.02 -17.43
N HIS A 37 -0.37 -1.89 -17.84
CA HIS A 37 -0.62 -1.28 -19.15
C HIS A 37 0.57 -1.51 -20.08
N PHE A 38 0.28 -1.94 -21.31
CA PHE A 38 1.29 -2.26 -22.33
C PHE A 38 0.99 -1.46 -23.61
N PRO A 39 1.28 -0.15 -23.65
CA PRO A 39 0.94 0.71 -24.79
C PRO A 39 1.75 0.36 -26.04
N ALA A 40 2.94 -0.22 -25.87
CA ALA A 40 3.82 -0.66 -26.94
C ALA A 40 4.67 -1.86 -26.49
N SER A 41 5.31 -2.55 -27.45
CA SER A 41 6.22 -3.66 -27.16
C SER A 41 7.38 -3.20 -26.27
N GLY A 42 7.57 -3.90 -25.14
CA GLY A 42 8.61 -3.56 -24.16
C GLY A 42 8.27 -2.40 -23.22
N TRP A 43 7.09 -1.77 -23.36
CA TRP A 43 6.65 -0.69 -22.48
C TRP A 43 5.73 -1.24 -21.39
N VAL A 44 5.95 -0.81 -20.16
CA VAL A 44 5.13 -1.18 -19.00
C VAL A 44 4.79 0.09 -18.24
N GLU A 45 3.49 0.34 -18.07
CA GLU A 45 2.96 1.51 -17.38
C GLU A 45 1.92 1.09 -16.33
N HIS A 46 1.74 1.95 -15.33
CA HIS A 46 0.70 1.86 -14.31
C HIS A 46 -0.05 3.18 -14.25
N ASP A 47 -1.36 3.15 -13.95
CA ASP A 47 -2.11 4.33 -13.54
C ASP A 47 -1.74 4.68 -12.08
N PRO A 48 -1.09 5.84 -11.79
CA PRO A 48 -0.76 6.24 -10.42
C PRO A 48 -1.99 6.33 -9.51
N GLN A 49 -3.15 6.67 -10.05
CA GLN A 49 -4.39 6.73 -9.28
C GLN A 49 -4.92 5.34 -8.95
N GLU A 50 -4.68 4.33 -9.79
CA GLU A 50 -5.02 2.93 -9.47
C GLU A 50 -4.11 2.37 -8.38
N ILE A 51 -2.81 2.68 -8.44
CA ILE A 51 -1.87 2.40 -7.34
C ILE A 51 -2.39 3.01 -6.04
N TRP A 52 -2.72 4.31 -6.03
CA TRP A 52 -3.21 4.98 -4.83
C TRP A 52 -4.50 4.36 -4.28
N ARG A 53 -5.49 4.12 -5.14
CA ARG A 53 -6.76 3.48 -4.74
C ARG A 53 -6.54 2.10 -4.11
N THR A 54 -5.63 1.29 -4.64
CA THR A 54 -5.33 -0.04 -4.08
C THR A 54 -4.58 0.04 -2.75
N VAL A 55 -3.71 1.02 -2.55
CA VAL A 55 -3.07 1.28 -1.24
C VAL A 55 -4.12 1.65 -0.19
N VAL A 56 -4.99 2.62 -0.47
CA VAL A 56 -6.05 3.05 0.46
C VAL A 56 -6.97 1.89 0.82
N ALA A 57 -7.39 1.11 -0.18
CA ALA A 57 -8.27 -0.04 0.02
C ALA A 57 -7.62 -1.13 0.88
N THR A 58 -6.34 -1.44 0.64
CA THR A 58 -5.64 -2.49 1.40
C THR A 58 -5.35 -2.06 2.84
N VAL A 59 -5.01 -0.79 3.08
CA VAL A 59 -4.86 -0.25 4.45
C VAL A 59 -6.16 -0.38 5.24
N GLY A 60 -7.28 0.09 4.68
CA GLY A 60 -8.58 -0.01 5.36
C GLY A 60 -8.98 -1.46 5.64
N GLU A 61 -8.76 -2.36 4.67
CA GLU A 61 -9.06 -3.77 4.81
C GLU A 61 -8.17 -4.48 5.86
N ALA A 62 -6.87 -4.16 5.92
CA ALA A 62 -5.95 -4.74 6.88
C ALA A 62 -6.25 -4.28 8.32
N LEU A 63 -6.56 -3.00 8.52
CA LEU A 63 -6.95 -2.46 9.83
C LEU A 63 -8.26 -3.08 10.32
N ALA A 64 -9.27 -3.18 9.43
CA ALA A 64 -10.55 -3.81 9.74
C ALA A 64 -10.37 -5.29 10.13
N LYS A 65 -9.58 -6.06 9.36
CA LYS A 65 -9.26 -7.47 9.66
C LYS A 65 -8.50 -7.62 10.98
N ALA A 66 -7.60 -6.69 11.31
CA ALA A 66 -6.80 -6.73 12.53
C ALA A 66 -7.59 -6.30 13.79
N GLY A 67 -8.77 -5.71 13.62
CA GLY A 67 -9.52 -5.06 14.70
C GLY A 67 -8.72 -3.90 15.34
N VAL A 68 -7.98 -3.15 14.52
CA VAL A 68 -7.08 -2.07 14.96
C VAL A 68 -7.65 -0.74 14.47
N SER A 69 -7.81 0.23 15.37
CA SER A 69 -8.20 1.58 14.97
C SER A 69 -6.98 2.36 14.46
N THR A 70 -7.20 3.43 13.71
CA THR A 70 -6.10 4.31 13.26
C THR A 70 -5.34 4.95 14.42
N ALA A 71 -5.99 5.13 15.59
CA ALA A 71 -5.36 5.66 16.80
C ALA A 71 -4.40 4.67 17.49
N ASP A 72 -4.49 3.38 17.16
CA ASP A 72 -3.62 2.32 17.71
C ASP A 72 -2.35 2.11 16.87
N VAL A 73 -2.27 2.72 15.69
CA VAL A 73 -1.13 2.65 14.78
C VAL A 73 -0.04 3.63 15.25
N ALA A 74 1.08 3.09 15.71
CA ALA A 74 2.23 3.86 16.19
C ALA A 74 3.04 4.47 15.04
N ALA A 75 3.15 3.74 13.93
CA ALA A 75 3.95 4.14 12.78
C ALA A 75 3.47 3.46 11.49
N ILE A 76 3.82 4.07 10.36
CA ILE A 76 3.65 3.50 9.02
C ILE A 76 5.02 3.29 8.39
N GLY A 77 5.32 2.06 8.01
CA GLY A 77 6.46 1.72 7.15
C GLY A 77 6.01 1.65 5.68
N ILE A 78 6.82 2.19 4.77
CA ILE A 78 6.53 2.18 3.33
C ILE A 78 7.68 1.50 2.61
N THR A 79 7.35 0.49 1.80
CA THR A 79 8.24 -0.11 0.81
C THR A 79 7.52 -0.12 -0.54
N ASN A 80 8.30 -0.04 -1.61
CA ASN A 80 7.78 0.14 -2.96
C ASN A 80 8.64 -0.57 -4.01
N GLN A 81 8.05 -0.83 -5.17
CA GLN A 81 8.81 -1.05 -6.40
C GLN A 81 9.67 0.18 -6.69
N ARG A 82 10.97 -0.02 -6.91
CA ARG A 82 11.96 1.05 -6.74
C ARG A 82 11.99 2.03 -7.91
N GLU A 83 12.25 1.55 -9.12
CA GLU A 83 12.60 2.40 -10.26
C GLU A 83 11.40 3.05 -10.97
N THR A 84 10.18 2.59 -10.71
CA THR A 84 8.96 3.16 -11.28
C THR A 84 8.88 4.66 -11.03
N THR A 85 8.67 5.44 -12.08
CA THR A 85 8.71 6.91 -12.02
C THR A 85 7.30 7.49 -12.20
N VAL A 86 6.95 8.44 -11.33
CA VAL A 86 5.72 9.23 -11.42
C VAL A 86 6.11 10.70 -11.44
N VAL A 87 5.47 11.48 -12.31
CA VAL A 87 5.57 12.94 -12.35
C VAL A 87 4.16 13.50 -12.21
N TRP A 88 3.99 14.49 -11.34
CA TRP A 88 2.70 15.09 -11.06
C TRP A 88 2.83 16.61 -10.88
N ASP A 89 1.70 17.30 -10.93
CA ASP A 89 1.65 18.74 -10.71
C ASP A 89 1.61 19.03 -9.20
N ARG A 90 2.40 20.01 -8.74
CA ARG A 90 2.52 20.31 -7.30
C ARG A 90 1.19 20.76 -6.69
N ASP A 91 0.38 21.48 -7.44
CA ASP A 91 -0.83 22.14 -6.94
C ASP A 91 -2.04 21.21 -7.01
N SER A 92 -2.15 20.40 -8.07
CA SER A 92 -3.26 19.43 -8.22
C SER A 92 -3.00 18.04 -7.65
N GLY A 93 -1.74 17.67 -7.45
CA GLY A 93 -1.35 16.27 -7.34
C GLY A 93 -1.32 15.58 -8.69
#